data_AF-X1CR14-F1
#
_entry.id   AF-X1CR14-F1
#
_cell.length_a   1.000
_cell.length_b   1.000
_cell.length_c   1.000
_cell.angle_alpha   90.00
_cell.angle_beta   90.00
_cell.angle_gamma   90.00
#
_symmetry.space_group_name_H-M   'P 1'
#
loop_
_entity.id
_entity.type
_entity.pdbx_description
1 polymer ?
#
loop_
_entity_poly.entity_id
_entity_poly.type
_entity_poly.pdbx_seq_one_letter_code
_entity_poly.pdbx_strand_id
1 'polypeptide(L)'
;MQDTDKINRIVFYQHMIAYDEELDPIGKNNSWIYKRAPDGYKFLLHSVEVSARIGNSTTKAIFAMYDGHEFTNWLIFPGVESREGLTRAELTYQNPKFYAPLNNWECKEFTLAGRSLATSEAPKFQIIVWFYYRKMSVIERLYYAIAHPRFKRFKKAYATTLDPVDE
;
A
#
# COMPACT_ATOMS: atom_id res chain seq x y z
N MET A 1 22.01 13.10 -10.56
CA MET A 1 22.22 12.07 -9.52
C MET A 1 21.76 12.70 -8.21
N GLN A 2 20.65 12.25 -7.62
CA GLN A 2 20.21 12.74 -6.31
C GLN A 2 21.12 12.16 -5.23
N ASP A 3 21.53 12.96 -4.25
CA ASP A 3 22.42 12.53 -3.16
C ASP A 3 21.77 11.39 -2.38
N THR A 4 22.41 10.21 -2.38
CA THR A 4 21.98 9.03 -1.60
C THR A 4 21.94 9.30 -0.09
N ASP A 5 22.70 10.27 0.41
CA ASP A 5 22.75 10.65 1.82
C ASP A 5 21.46 11.29 2.34
N LYS A 6 20.56 11.74 1.45
CA LYS A 6 19.30 12.41 1.81
C LYS A 6 18.07 11.51 1.71
N ILE A 7 18.27 10.21 1.48
CA ILE A 7 17.16 9.26 1.37
C ILE A 7 16.52 9.03 2.73
N ASN A 8 15.18 9.12 2.79
CA ASN A 8 14.41 8.80 3.97
C ASN A 8 13.97 7.35 3.93
N ARG A 9 13.68 6.78 5.11
CA ARG A 9 13.08 5.45 5.23
C ARG A 9 11.94 5.44 6.23
N ILE A 10 10.95 4.59 5.97
CA ILE A 10 9.95 4.18 6.96
C ILE A 10 10.01 2.66 7.06
N VAL A 11 9.99 2.16 8.30
CA VAL A 11 10.02 0.73 8.60
C VAL A 11 8.65 0.31 9.12
N PHE A 12 8.13 -0.79 8.58
CA PHE A 12 6.89 -1.41 9.03
C PHE A 12 7.17 -2.84 9.47
N TYR A 13 6.51 -3.25 10.54
CA TYR A 13 6.45 -4.63 10.99
C TYR A 13 5.00 -5.09 10.88
N GLN A 14 4.78 -6.15 10.10
CA GLN A 14 3.45 -6.64 9.80
C GLN A 14 3.37 -8.12 10.14
N HIS A 15 2.40 -8.48 10.96
CA HIS A 15 2.15 -9.85 11.38
C HIS A 15 0.93 -10.35 10.63
N MET A 16 1.12 -11.38 9.79
CA MET A 16 0.00 -11.99 9.08
C MET A 16 -0.76 -12.94 10.00
N ILE A 17 -1.98 -13.26 9.61
CA ILE A 17 -2.70 -14.42 10.16
C ILE A 17 -2.27 -15.64 9.32
N ALA A 18 -2.32 -16.84 9.89
CA ALA A 18 -2.18 -18.05 9.08
C ALA A 18 -3.36 -18.18 8.10
N TYR A 19 -3.12 -18.80 6.96
CA TYR A 19 -4.16 -19.11 5.98
C TYR A 19 -5.19 -20.05 6.60
N ASP A 20 -6.46 -19.68 6.50
CA ASP A 20 -7.59 -20.49 6.94
C ASP A 20 -8.58 -20.58 5.77
N GLU A 21 -8.78 -21.80 5.26
CA GLU A 21 -9.64 -22.08 4.11
C GLU A 21 -11.10 -21.66 4.35
N GLU A 22 -11.59 -21.75 5.58
CA GLU A 22 -12.98 -21.40 5.91
C GLU A 22 -13.21 -19.87 5.91
N LEU A 23 -12.17 -19.10 6.28
CA LEU A 23 -12.23 -17.64 6.40
C LEU A 23 -11.76 -16.90 5.14
N ASP A 24 -11.13 -17.61 4.21
CA ASP A 24 -10.52 -17.02 3.02
C ASP A 24 -11.47 -16.27 2.06
N PRO A 25 -12.72 -16.70 1.79
CA PRO A 25 -13.61 -15.95 0.90
C PRO A 25 -13.97 -14.55 1.41
N ILE A 26 -13.68 -14.25 2.69
CA ILE A 26 -13.99 -12.98 3.35
C ILE A 26 -12.78 -12.03 3.32
N GLY A 27 -11.59 -12.50 2.93
CA GLY A 27 -10.42 -11.64 2.80
C GLY A 27 -9.77 -11.17 4.09
N LYS A 28 -10.17 -11.75 5.22
CA LYS A 28 -9.62 -11.46 6.55
C LYS A 28 -8.13 -11.79 6.68
N ASN A 29 -7.62 -12.64 5.80
CA ASN A 29 -6.22 -13.05 5.79
C ASN A 29 -5.29 -11.98 5.17
N ASN A 30 -5.85 -10.97 4.53
CA ASN A 30 -5.07 -9.86 4.01
C ASN A 30 -4.93 -8.78 5.08
N SER A 31 -3.74 -8.25 5.20
CA SER A 31 -3.50 -7.09 6.05
C SER A 31 -2.93 -5.96 5.22
N TRP A 32 -3.40 -4.75 5.54
CA TRP A 32 -3.16 -3.56 4.75
C TRP A 32 -2.58 -2.48 5.64
N ILE A 33 -1.51 -1.84 5.17
CA ILE A 33 -0.92 -0.67 5.81
C ILE A 33 -0.98 0.47 4.81
N TYR A 34 -1.69 1.53 5.19
CA TYR A 34 -1.80 2.73 4.40
C TYR A 34 -0.89 3.83 4.93
N LYS A 35 -0.20 4.54 4.03
CA LYS A 35 0.60 5.70 4.38
C LYS A 35 0.39 6.85 3.40
N ARG A 36 0.16 8.03 3.96
CA ARG A 36 0.05 9.31 3.26
C ARG A 36 1.24 10.21 3.59
N ALA A 37 1.76 10.94 2.59
CA ALA A 37 2.80 11.93 2.81
C ALA A 37 2.25 13.15 3.58
N PRO A 38 3.07 13.82 4.42
CA PRO A 38 2.67 15.04 5.13
C PRO A 38 2.12 16.12 4.21
N ASP A 39 1.33 17.04 4.76
CA ASP A 39 0.69 18.09 3.99
C ASP A 39 1.72 18.98 3.26
N GLY A 40 1.44 19.26 1.98
CA GLY A 40 2.36 20.00 1.11
C GLY A 40 3.53 19.19 0.53
N TYR A 41 3.68 17.91 0.87
CA TYR A 41 4.72 17.02 0.32
C TYR A 41 4.14 15.81 -0.41
N LYS A 42 4.91 15.24 -1.33
CA LYS A 42 4.69 13.93 -1.96
C LYS A 42 5.93 13.06 -1.78
N PHE A 43 5.74 11.75 -1.88
CA PHE A 43 6.81 10.78 -1.92
C PHE A 43 7.39 10.71 -3.33
N LEU A 44 8.71 10.56 -3.39
CA LEU A 44 9.43 9.97 -4.52
C LEU A 44 9.93 8.62 -4.04
N LEU A 45 9.21 7.56 -4.38
CA LEU A 45 9.50 6.21 -3.92
C LEU A 45 10.73 5.67 -4.65
N HIS A 46 11.82 5.45 -3.91
CA HIS A 46 13.07 4.99 -4.49
C HIS A 46 13.09 3.46 -4.64
N SER A 47 12.88 2.75 -3.53
CA SER A 47 12.90 1.29 -3.47
C SER A 47 12.11 0.78 -2.29
N VAL A 48 11.73 -0.49 -2.34
CA VAL A 48 11.18 -1.22 -1.20
C VAL A 48 11.99 -2.48 -0.97
N GLU A 49 12.27 -2.74 0.31
CA GLU A 49 12.90 -3.95 0.80
C GLU A 49 11.92 -4.67 1.72
N VAL A 50 11.76 -5.96 1.49
CA VAL A 50 10.93 -6.81 2.33
C VAL A 50 11.76 -8.00 2.77
N SER A 51 11.67 -8.32 4.04
CA SER A 51 12.13 -9.60 4.56
C SER A 51 11.02 -10.26 5.35
N ALA A 52 10.89 -11.56 5.20
CA ALA A 52 9.89 -12.36 5.87
C ALA A 52 10.58 -13.41 6.74
N ARG A 53 10.08 -13.60 7.96
CA ARG A 53 10.36 -14.84 8.70
C ARG A 53 9.30 -15.85 8.29
N ILE A 54 9.75 -16.89 7.61
CA ILE A 54 8.94 -18.00 7.08
C ILE A 54 9.53 -19.29 7.63
N GLY A 55 8.72 -20.18 8.20
CA GLY A 55 9.18 -21.49 8.68
C GLY A 55 9.64 -22.42 7.54
N ASN A 56 10.24 -23.56 7.91
CA ASN A 56 10.86 -24.51 6.97
C ASN A 56 9.90 -25.21 5.99
N SER A 57 8.59 -24.97 6.08
CA SER A 57 7.63 -25.50 5.13
C SER A 57 7.65 -24.69 3.83
N THR A 58 7.05 -25.22 2.76
CA THR A 58 6.81 -24.52 1.48
C THR A 58 5.81 -23.36 1.62
N THR A 59 5.75 -22.74 2.80
CA THR A 59 4.95 -21.57 3.12
C THR A 59 5.28 -20.47 2.13
N LYS A 60 4.22 -20.00 1.48
CA LYS A 60 4.27 -18.85 0.61
C LYS A 60 3.61 -17.67 1.33
N ALA A 61 4.19 -16.50 1.21
CA ALA A 61 3.58 -15.26 1.68
C ALA A 61 3.59 -14.27 0.52
N ILE A 62 2.50 -13.54 0.33
CA ILE A 62 2.41 -12.53 -0.73
C ILE A 62 2.62 -11.16 -0.10
N PHE A 63 3.49 -10.39 -0.72
CA PHE A 63 3.64 -8.97 -0.48
C PHE A 63 3.29 -8.21 -1.75
N ALA A 64 2.59 -7.09 -1.61
CA ALA A 64 2.36 -6.15 -2.70
C ALA A 64 2.38 -4.70 -2.20
N MET A 65 2.75 -3.79 -3.09
CA MET A 65 2.70 -2.35 -2.85
C MET A 65 1.94 -1.66 -3.98
N TYR A 66 1.14 -0.68 -3.62
CA TYR A 66 0.22 0.02 -4.53
C TYR A 66 0.40 1.52 -4.41
N ASP A 67 0.15 2.22 -5.52
CA ASP A 67 -0.01 3.67 -5.52
C ASP A 67 -1.40 4.04 -5.02
N GLY A 68 -1.47 4.99 -4.10
CA GLY A 68 -2.73 5.49 -3.58
C GLY A 68 -3.28 4.69 -2.41
N HIS A 69 -4.53 5.03 -2.07
CA HIS A 69 -5.35 4.31 -1.11
C HIS A 69 -6.08 3.18 -1.86
N GLU A 70 -5.52 1.97 -1.83
CA GLU A 70 -6.26 0.82 -2.32
C GLU A 70 -7.34 0.49 -1.29
N PHE A 71 -8.56 0.93 -1.59
CA PHE A 71 -9.79 0.38 -1.04
C PHE A 71 -10.49 -0.46 -2.12
N THR A 72 -9.71 -1.13 -2.94
CA THR A 72 -10.23 -2.16 -3.82
C THR A 72 -10.55 -3.33 -2.90
N ASN A 73 -11.80 -3.78 -2.86
CA ASN A 73 -12.17 -5.03 -2.18
C ASN A 73 -11.50 -6.27 -2.81
N TRP A 74 -10.51 -6.06 -3.68
CA TRP A 74 -9.75 -7.06 -4.38
C TRP A 74 -8.62 -7.49 -3.49
N LEU A 75 -8.79 -8.69 -2.97
CA LEU A 75 -7.81 -9.34 -2.12
C LEU A 75 -6.59 -9.71 -2.96
N ILE A 76 -5.40 -9.56 -2.37
CA ILE A 76 -4.18 -10.12 -2.94
C ILE A 76 -4.28 -11.65 -2.92
N PHE A 77 -4.55 -12.28 -4.07
CA PHE A 77 -4.61 -13.75 -4.17
C PHE A 77 -3.41 -14.30 -4.97
N PRO A 78 -3.07 -15.58 -4.80
CA PRO A 78 -2.19 -16.27 -5.73
C PRO A 78 -2.77 -16.21 -7.14
N GLY A 79 -1.94 -15.88 -8.14
CA GLY A 79 -2.36 -15.83 -9.54
C GLY A 79 -3.26 -14.65 -9.92
N VAL A 80 -3.64 -13.78 -8.98
CA VAL A 80 -4.34 -12.52 -9.29
C VAL A 80 -3.32 -11.39 -9.35
N GLU A 81 -3.25 -10.74 -10.50
CA GLU A 81 -2.41 -9.58 -10.73
C GLU A 81 -3.27 -8.33 -10.82
N SER A 82 -2.94 -7.33 -9.99
CA SER A 82 -3.49 -5.99 -10.13
C SER A 82 -2.54 -5.14 -10.96
N ARG A 83 -3.08 -4.47 -11.98
CA ARG A 83 -2.31 -3.53 -12.81
C ARG A 83 -1.97 -2.23 -12.09
N GLU A 84 -2.59 -1.98 -10.95
CA GLU A 84 -2.35 -0.80 -10.11
C GLU A 84 -1.22 -1.03 -9.09
N GLY A 85 -0.71 -2.27 -9.01
CA GLY A 85 0.42 -2.61 -8.16
C GLY A 85 1.74 -2.03 -8.68
N LEU A 86 2.47 -1.34 -7.81
CA LEU A 86 3.84 -0.90 -8.08
C LEU A 86 4.82 -2.06 -8.06
N THR A 87 4.62 -3.00 -7.13
CA THR A 87 5.40 -4.22 -7.07
C THR A 87 4.66 -5.32 -6.33
N ARG A 88 5.01 -6.58 -6.63
CA ARG A 88 4.46 -7.78 -6.01
C ARG A 88 5.55 -8.84 -5.88
N ALA A 89 5.56 -9.54 -4.76
CA ALA A 89 6.47 -10.64 -4.50
C ALA A 89 5.77 -11.81 -3.81
N GLU A 90 6.14 -13.02 -4.20
CA GLU A 90 5.85 -14.23 -3.43
C GLU A 90 7.11 -14.64 -2.70
N LEU A 91 7.07 -14.54 -1.38
CA LEU A 91 8.16 -14.88 -0.49
C LEU A 91 8.00 -16.33 -0.04
N THR A 92 9.11 -17.06 -0.05
CA THR A 92 9.17 -18.45 0.38
C THR A 92 10.31 -18.63 1.38
N TYR A 93 10.39 -19.78 2.03
CA TYR A 93 11.54 -20.10 2.88
C TYR A 93 12.90 -19.99 2.13
N GLN A 94 12.94 -20.35 0.85
CA GLN A 94 14.16 -20.27 0.03
C GLN A 94 14.47 -18.84 -0.43
N ASN A 95 13.44 -18.02 -0.60
CA ASN A 95 13.59 -16.61 -0.95
C ASN A 95 12.78 -15.73 0.01
N PRO A 96 13.26 -15.55 1.25
CA PRO A 96 12.55 -14.80 2.28
C PRO A 96 12.72 -13.29 2.14
N LYS A 97 13.52 -12.84 1.16
CA LYS A 97 13.85 -11.43 0.94
C LYS A 97 13.41 -11.00 -0.44
N PHE A 98 12.98 -9.76 -0.55
CA PHE A 98 12.61 -9.15 -1.81
C PHE A 98 13.07 -7.70 -1.83
N TYR A 99 13.58 -7.29 -2.99
CA TYR A 99 13.97 -5.92 -3.27
C TYR A 99 13.33 -5.53 -4.60
N ALA A 100 12.65 -4.39 -4.61
CA ALA A 100 12.15 -3.79 -5.85
C ALA A 100 12.59 -2.33 -5.96
N PRO A 101 13.24 -1.93 -7.06
CA PRO A 101 13.41 -0.53 -7.39
C PRO A 101 12.05 0.04 -7.82
N LEU A 102 11.67 1.17 -7.23
CA LEU A 102 10.43 1.90 -7.54
C LEU A 102 10.69 3.08 -8.47
N ASN A 103 11.93 3.26 -8.95
CA ASN A 103 12.32 4.21 -9.98
C ASN A 103 11.88 5.67 -9.72
N ASN A 104 11.90 6.08 -8.45
CA ASN A 104 11.44 7.40 -7.99
C ASN A 104 9.96 7.67 -8.34
N TRP A 105 9.12 6.65 -8.28
CA TRP A 105 7.68 6.76 -8.50
C TRP A 105 7.09 7.87 -7.63
N GLU A 106 6.40 8.82 -8.26
CA GLU A 106 5.84 9.96 -7.54
C GLU A 106 4.44 9.64 -7.05
N CYS A 107 4.22 9.63 -5.74
CA CYS A 107 2.89 9.43 -5.18
C CYS A 107 2.64 10.27 -3.93
N LYS A 108 1.37 10.57 -3.68
CA LYS A 108 0.96 11.24 -2.44
C LYS A 108 0.73 10.23 -1.31
N GLU A 109 0.38 9.01 -1.68
CA GLU A 109 -0.06 7.94 -0.81
C GLU A 109 0.41 6.61 -1.39
N PHE A 110 0.63 5.64 -0.51
CA PHE A 110 0.86 4.26 -0.92
C PHE A 110 0.20 3.31 0.06
N THR A 111 -0.08 2.10 -0.41
CA THR A 111 -0.62 1.02 0.40
C THR A 111 0.29 -0.19 0.30
N LEU A 112 0.56 -0.83 1.43
CA LEU A 112 1.29 -2.09 1.53
C LEU A 112 0.31 -3.19 1.90
N ALA A 113 0.38 -4.30 1.19
CA ALA A 113 -0.46 -5.46 1.40
C ALA A 113 0.39 -6.69 1.74
N GLY A 114 -0.07 -7.46 2.71
CA GLY A 114 0.54 -8.72 3.10
C GLY A 114 -0.52 -9.80 3.25
N ARG A 115 -0.19 -11.02 2.82
CA ARG A 115 -1.04 -12.21 2.97
C ARG A 115 -0.21 -13.45 3.25
N SER A 116 -0.71 -14.33 4.12
CA SER A 116 -0.20 -15.69 4.27
C SER A 116 -0.90 -16.66 3.33
N LEU A 117 -0.16 -17.63 2.78
CA LEU A 117 -0.72 -18.80 2.11
C LEU A 117 -0.45 -20.09 2.89
N ALA A 118 0.12 -20.00 4.10
CA ALA A 118 0.38 -21.16 4.93
C ALA A 118 -0.63 -21.32 6.05
N THR A 119 -1.13 -22.54 6.19
CA THR A 119 -2.08 -22.95 7.21
C THR A 119 -1.45 -23.16 8.58
N SER A 120 -0.18 -23.56 8.62
CA SER A 120 0.50 -23.96 9.85
C SER A 120 1.19 -22.81 10.59
N GLU A 121 1.63 -21.77 9.87
CA GLU A 121 2.40 -20.68 10.44
C GLU A 121 2.02 -19.32 9.85
N ALA A 122 2.03 -18.32 10.73
CA ALA A 122 1.83 -16.92 10.39
C ALA A 122 3.16 -16.25 9.99
N PRO A 123 3.35 -15.86 8.71
CA PRO A 123 4.55 -15.14 8.29
C PRO A 123 4.59 -13.75 8.91
N LYS A 124 5.81 -13.29 9.21
CA LYS A 124 6.07 -11.95 9.75
C LYS A 124 6.90 -11.17 8.74
N PHE A 125 6.40 -10.02 8.32
CA PHE A 125 7.09 -9.12 7.40
C PHE A 125 7.78 -7.99 8.14
N GLN A 126 9.01 -7.70 7.73
CA GLN A 126 9.70 -6.45 7.95
C GLN A 126 9.85 -5.77 6.60
N ILE A 127 9.23 -4.60 6.46
CA ILE A 127 9.18 -3.83 5.22
C ILE A 127 9.89 -2.51 5.45
N ILE A 128 10.81 -2.15 4.56
CA ILE A 128 11.49 -0.86 4.54
C ILE A 128 11.15 -0.18 3.22
N VAL A 129 10.51 0.98 3.29
CA VAL A 129 10.23 1.81 2.13
C VAL A 129 11.21 2.98 2.13
N TRP A 130 12.03 3.08 1.08
CA TRP A 130 12.99 4.16 0.87
C TRP A 130 12.39 5.20 -0.07
N PHE A 131 12.51 6.47 0.28
CA PHE A 131 11.90 7.56 -0.48
C PHE A 131 12.57 8.92 -0.24
N TYR A 132 12.30 9.88 -1.12
CA TYR A 132 12.56 11.29 -0.89
C TYR A 132 11.25 12.06 -0.68
N TYR A 133 11.30 13.10 0.15
CA TYR A 133 10.20 14.06 0.21
C TYR A 133 10.40 15.14 -0.83
N ARG A 134 9.38 15.33 -1.68
CA ARG A 134 9.33 16.44 -2.62
C ARG A 134 8.18 17.37 -2.25
N LYS A 135 8.49 18.66 -2.08
CA LYS A 135 7.46 19.69 -1.85
C LYS A 135 6.59 19.78 -3.09
N MET A 136 5.28 19.66 -2.91
CA MET A 136 4.31 19.82 -4.00
C MET A 136 4.17 21.29 -4.37
N SER A 137 4.08 21.57 -5.67
CA SER A 137 3.71 22.88 -6.20
C SER A 137 2.28 23.25 -5.80
N VAL A 138 1.92 24.53 -5.91
CA VAL A 138 0.56 25.00 -5.62
C VAL A 138 -0.46 24.29 -6.53
N ILE A 139 -0.13 24.15 -7.80
CA ILE A 139 -0.96 23.48 -8.81
C ILE A 139 -1.18 22.01 -8.44
N GLU A 140 -0.11 21.28 -8.10
CA GLU A 140 -0.21 19.87 -7.68
C GLU A 140 -1.10 19.70 -6.43
N ARG A 141 -1.00 20.62 -5.46
CA ARG A 141 -1.87 20.60 -4.28
C ARG A 141 -3.33 20.79 -4.65
N LEU A 142 -3.63 21.71 -5.56
CA LEU A 142 -5.00 21.98 -6.01
C LEU A 142 -5.56 20.78 -6.78
N TYR A 143 -4.80 20.20 -7.71
CA TYR A 143 -5.21 18.98 -8.42
C TYR A 143 -5.50 17.83 -7.46
N TYR A 144 -4.59 17.60 -6.50
CA TYR A 144 -4.80 16.55 -5.51
C TYR A 144 -6.02 16.82 -4.62
N ALA A 145 -6.27 18.06 -4.23
CA ALA A 145 -7.46 18.43 -3.46
C ALA A 145 -8.77 18.19 -4.21
N ILE A 146 -8.77 18.36 -5.54
CA ILE A 146 -9.90 18.07 -6.43
C ILE A 146 -10.09 16.55 -6.59
N ALA A 147 -9.00 15.81 -6.82
CA ALA A 147 -9.06 14.36 -7.06
C ALA A 147 -9.41 13.56 -5.79
N HIS A 148 -8.94 14.02 -4.62
CA HIS A 148 -9.13 13.34 -3.34
C HIS A 148 -9.72 14.29 -2.29
N PRO A 149 -11.00 14.68 -2.41
CA PRO A 149 -11.64 15.60 -1.49
C PRO A 149 -11.70 15.00 -0.08
N ARG A 150 -11.02 15.64 0.88
CA ARG A 150 -10.97 15.21 2.30
C ARG A 150 -12.31 15.34 3.02
N PHE A 151 -13.23 16.15 2.50
CA PHE A 151 -14.53 16.38 3.11
C PHE A 151 -15.58 15.46 2.51
N LYS A 152 -16.35 14.79 3.37
CA LYS A 152 -17.64 14.18 3.02
C LYS A 152 -18.34 15.16 2.08
N ARG A 153 -18.59 14.71 0.84
CA ARG A 153 -19.33 15.40 -0.23
C ARG A 153 -19.50 16.89 0.06
N PHE A 154 -18.85 17.77 -0.71
CA PHE A 154 -19.58 18.98 -1.11
C PHE A 154 -20.99 18.48 -1.48
N LYS A 155 -21.99 18.79 -0.64
CA LYS A 155 -23.40 18.65 -1.03
C LYS A 155 -23.39 19.31 -2.39
N LYS A 156 -23.59 18.52 -3.45
CA LYS A 156 -23.61 19.01 -4.81
C LYS A 156 -24.76 20.04 -4.85
N ALA A 157 -24.47 21.28 -4.50
CA ALA A 157 -25.35 22.43 -4.69
C ALA A 157 -25.26 22.85 -6.17
N TYR A 158 -25.34 21.86 -7.06
CA TYR A 158 -25.48 22.01 -8.50
C TYR A 158 -26.81 21.41 -8.98
N ALA A 159 -27.71 21.06 -8.06
CA ALA A 159 -29.11 20.91 -8.36
C ALA A 159 -29.79 22.22 -7.96
N THR A 160 -30.18 23.03 -8.94
CA THR A 160 -31.08 24.18 -8.78
C THR A 160 -32.52 23.76 -8.43
N THR A 161 -32.73 22.52 -7.97
CA THR A 161 -34.06 21.91 -7.78
C THR A 161 -34.25 21.15 -6.47
N LEU A 162 -33.30 21.20 -5.53
CA LEU A 162 -33.49 20.60 -4.21
C LEU A 162 -33.00 21.56 -3.14
N ASP A 163 -33.92 22.38 -2.63
CA ASP A 163 -33.76 23.04 -1.34
C ASP A 163 -33.63 21.97 -0.26
N PRO A 164 -32.57 21.97 0.56
CA PRO A 164 -32.55 21.16 1.76
C PRO A 164 -33.57 21.73 2.74
N VAL A 165 -34.60 20.95 3.05
CA VAL A 165 -35.42 21.17 4.25
C VAL A 165 -34.50 20.95 5.45
N ASP A 166 -34.47 21.94 6.33
CA ASP A 166 -33.76 21.90 7.61
C ASP A 166 -34.41 20.87 8.54
N GLU A 167 -33.66 19.84 8.93
CA GLU A 167 -33.81 19.08 10.19
C GLU A 167 -32.44 18.84 10.81
#